data_AF-A0A7W4JIN3-F1
#
_entry.id   AF-A0A7W4JIN3-F1
#
_cell.length_a   1.000
_cell.length_b   1.000
_cell.length_c   1.000
_cell.angle_alpha   90.00
_cell.angle_beta   90.00
_cell.angle_gamma   90.00
#
_symmetry.space_group_name_H-M   'P 1'
#
loop_
_entity.id
_entity.type
_entity.pdbx_description
1 polymer ?
#
loop_
_entity_poly.entity_id
_entity_poly.type
_entity_poly.pdbx_seq_one_letter_code
_entity_poly.pdbx_strand_id
1 'polypeptide(L)'
;MSKSNITDNLKAEFKEVARNIVSKDRNARKSGHSNNTINDIERALVKAFRLGQEYISFDDSHSSPVVNDIIDWIEIPPRSRRTLADLTTCFSRIYGRCREKPSHIERVISEKGCVWNIIHCEDVREQRHIANGSVAPLIRMGLLAPSAENAEIFSVTELGIKTSKVYWHRSDLNDPTLPKIQIG
;
A
#
# COMPACT_ATOMS: atom_id res chain seq x y z
N MET A 1 -4.25 0.23 -33.49
CA MET A 1 -4.26 -0.69 -32.33
C MET A 1 -3.62 0.04 -31.17
N SER A 2 -4.42 0.68 -30.30
CA SER A 2 -3.87 1.24 -29.05
C SER A 2 -3.51 0.07 -28.14
N LYS A 3 -2.29 0.09 -27.59
CA LYS A 3 -1.93 -0.84 -26.50
C LYS A 3 -2.84 -0.49 -25.32
N SER A 4 -3.74 -1.39 -24.91
CA SER A 4 -4.41 -1.21 -23.64
C SER A 4 -3.32 -1.27 -22.56
N ASN A 5 -3.09 -0.13 -21.91
CA ASN A 5 -2.11 -0.06 -20.84
C ASN A 5 -2.71 -0.82 -19.66
N ILE A 6 -2.14 -1.99 -19.34
CA ILE A 6 -2.47 -2.72 -18.12
C ILE A 6 -2.46 -1.73 -16.95
N THR A 7 -3.60 -1.62 -16.27
CA THR A 7 -3.77 -0.67 -15.15
C THR A 7 -2.75 -0.98 -14.05
N ASP A 8 -2.32 0.05 -13.34
CA ASP A 8 -1.34 -0.14 -12.26
C ASP A 8 -1.90 -1.00 -11.12
N ASN A 9 -3.23 -1.03 -10.97
CA ASN A 9 -3.95 -1.94 -10.07
C ASN A 9 -3.78 -3.41 -10.47
N LEU A 10 -4.02 -3.77 -11.75
CA LEU A 10 -3.78 -5.12 -12.28
C LEU A 10 -2.32 -5.58 -12.11
N LYS A 11 -1.36 -4.67 -12.34
CA LYS A 11 0.07 -4.95 -12.10
C LYS A 11 0.36 -5.19 -10.61
N ALA A 12 -0.31 -4.48 -9.71
CA ALA A 12 -0.14 -4.64 -8.27
C ALA A 12 -0.69 -5.99 -7.79
N GLU A 13 -1.88 -6.38 -8.23
CA GLU A 13 -2.48 -7.67 -7.91
C GLU A 13 -1.60 -8.83 -8.40
N PHE A 14 -1.11 -8.75 -9.64
CA PHE A 14 -0.21 -9.75 -10.19
C PHE A 14 1.07 -9.92 -9.36
N LYS A 15 1.66 -8.81 -8.90
CA LYS A 15 2.84 -8.82 -8.03
C LYS A 15 2.56 -9.44 -6.66
N GLU A 16 1.37 -9.24 -6.09
CA GLU A 16 0.98 -9.87 -4.81
C GLU A 16 0.81 -11.38 -4.94
N VAL A 17 0.20 -11.84 -6.03
CA VAL A 17 0.10 -13.28 -6.32
C VAL A 17 1.49 -13.91 -6.42
N ALA A 18 2.41 -13.29 -7.18
CA ALA A 18 3.78 -13.76 -7.29
C ALA A 18 4.52 -13.80 -5.94
N ARG A 19 4.38 -12.77 -5.11
CA ARG A 19 4.97 -12.75 -3.76
C ARG A 19 4.44 -13.85 -2.87
N ASN A 20 3.13 -14.12 -2.91
CA ASN A 20 2.53 -15.19 -2.13
C ASN A 20 3.10 -16.56 -2.51
N ILE A 21 3.24 -16.83 -3.81
CA ILE A 21 3.84 -18.07 -4.31
C ILE A 21 5.28 -18.22 -3.79
N VAL A 22 6.11 -17.18 -3.97
CA VAL A 22 7.51 -17.18 -3.51
C VAL A 22 7.62 -17.31 -2.00
N SER A 23 6.74 -16.65 -1.24
CA SER A 23 6.74 -16.73 0.22
C SER A 23 6.36 -18.12 0.71
N LYS A 24 5.36 -18.77 0.10
CA LYS A 24 4.96 -20.14 0.41
C LYS A 24 6.09 -21.13 0.14
N ASP A 25 6.70 -21.02 -1.04
CA ASP A 25 7.86 -21.85 -1.42
C ASP A 25 9.03 -21.68 -0.44
N ARG A 26 9.38 -20.45 -0.09
CA ARG A 26 10.45 -20.16 0.88
C ARG A 26 10.16 -20.73 2.26
N ASN A 27 8.91 -20.64 2.73
CA ASN A 27 8.53 -21.18 4.04
C ASN A 27 8.54 -22.71 4.05
N ALA A 28 8.03 -23.34 2.99
CA ALA A 28 8.04 -24.79 2.85
C ALA A 28 9.47 -25.35 2.89
N ARG A 29 10.40 -24.74 2.12
CA ARG A 29 11.84 -25.08 2.16
C ARG A 29 12.45 -24.96 3.55
N LYS A 30 12.14 -23.90 4.30
CA LYS A 30 12.62 -23.73 5.69
C LYS A 30 12.09 -24.80 6.64
N SER A 31 10.85 -25.23 6.43
CA SER A 31 10.18 -26.24 7.26
C SER A 31 10.45 -27.68 6.83
N GLY A 32 11.26 -27.90 5.77
CA GLY A 32 11.53 -29.24 5.21
C GLY A 32 10.34 -29.89 4.49
N HIS A 33 9.26 -29.15 4.26
CA HIS A 33 8.07 -29.64 3.56
C HIS A 33 8.18 -29.36 2.06
N SER A 34 7.65 -30.25 1.23
CA SER A 34 7.51 -30.01 -0.20
C SER A 34 6.36 -29.03 -0.47
N ASN A 35 6.58 -28.09 -1.40
CA ASN A 35 5.53 -27.21 -1.92
C ASN A 35 5.36 -27.44 -3.41
N ASN A 36 4.13 -27.45 -3.90
CA ASN A 36 3.84 -27.58 -5.31
C ASN A 36 3.78 -26.21 -5.99
N THR A 37 4.94 -25.56 -6.05
CA THR A 37 5.11 -24.21 -6.60
C THR A 37 4.75 -24.16 -8.09
N ILE A 38 4.93 -25.27 -8.82
CA ILE A 38 4.55 -25.39 -10.24
C ILE A 38 3.03 -25.26 -10.41
N ASN A 39 2.24 -26.02 -9.64
CA ASN A 39 0.78 -25.91 -9.70
C ASN A 39 0.27 -24.55 -9.22
N ASP A 40 0.94 -23.92 -8.24
CA ASP A 40 0.59 -22.58 -7.79
C ASP A 40 0.81 -21.52 -8.88
N ILE A 41 1.89 -21.63 -9.65
CA ILE A 41 2.16 -20.79 -10.82
C ILE A 41 1.13 -21.05 -11.91
N GLU A 42 0.84 -22.32 -12.23
CA GLU A 42 -0.16 -22.69 -13.23
C GLU A 42 -1.53 -22.09 -12.92
N ARG A 43 -2.00 -22.24 -11.67
CA ARG A 43 -3.28 -21.67 -11.22
C ARG A 43 -3.31 -20.15 -11.33
N ALA A 44 -2.21 -19.48 -11.00
CA ALA A 44 -2.09 -18.03 -11.12
C ALA A 44 -2.15 -17.58 -12.59
N LEU A 45 -1.49 -18.30 -13.51
CA LEU A 45 -1.53 -18.03 -14.94
C LEU A 45 -2.93 -18.24 -15.52
N VAL A 46 -3.59 -19.35 -15.18
CA VAL A 46 -4.97 -19.64 -15.63
C VAL A 46 -5.95 -18.58 -15.12
N LYS A 47 -5.80 -18.14 -13.86
CA LYS A 47 -6.63 -17.05 -13.30
C LYS A 47 -6.40 -15.74 -14.03
N ALA A 48 -5.14 -15.35 -14.26
CA ALA A 48 -4.80 -14.12 -14.98
C ALA A 48 -5.32 -14.13 -16.43
N PHE A 49 -5.27 -15.29 -17.09
CA PHE A 49 -5.80 -15.46 -18.44
C PHE A 49 -7.32 -15.30 -18.51
N ARG A 50 -8.07 -15.91 -17.58
CA ARG A 50 -9.54 -15.73 -17.51
C ARG A 50 -9.93 -14.28 -17.23
N LEU A 51 -9.26 -13.64 -16.27
CA LEU A 51 -9.47 -12.21 -15.99
C LEU A 51 -9.22 -11.36 -17.23
N GLY A 52 -8.18 -11.66 -18.02
CA GLY A 52 -7.92 -10.99 -19.29
C GLY A 52 -9.04 -11.19 -20.32
N GLN A 53 -9.61 -12.39 -20.43
CA GLN A 53 -10.74 -12.66 -21.32
C GLN A 53 -12.02 -11.92 -20.90
N GLU A 54 -12.30 -11.87 -19.59
CA GLU A 54 -13.41 -11.10 -19.02
C GLU A 54 -13.24 -9.60 -19.29
N TYR A 55 -11.99 -9.09 -19.17
CA TYR A 55 -11.67 -7.68 -19.46
C TYR A 55 -11.85 -7.32 -20.94
N ILE A 56 -11.40 -8.19 -21.86
CA ILE A 56 -11.60 -8.00 -23.31
C ILE A 56 -13.10 -8.02 -23.68
N SER A 57 -13.91 -8.78 -22.93
CA SER A 57 -15.37 -8.83 -23.14
C SER A 57 -16.10 -7.58 -22.61
N PHE A 58 -15.43 -6.76 -21.80
CA PHE A 58 -15.98 -5.57 -21.14
C PHE A 58 -15.53 -4.25 -21.79
N ASP A 59 -14.39 -4.24 -22.50
CA ASP A 59 -13.70 -3.06 -23.05
C ASP A 59 -14.34 -2.46 -24.34
N ASP A 60 -15.54 -2.89 -24.73
CA ASP A 60 -16.34 -2.20 -25.77
C ASP A 60 -17.11 -0.99 -25.21
N SER A 61 -17.05 -0.78 -23.89
CA SER A 61 -17.72 0.33 -23.22
C SER A 61 -16.87 0.91 -22.09
N HIS A 62 -16.53 2.20 -22.21
CA HIS A 62 -15.99 3.11 -21.18
C HIS A 62 -14.49 3.43 -21.21
N SER A 63 -14.19 4.39 -22.08
CA SER A 63 -13.18 5.42 -21.84
C SER A 63 -13.77 6.55 -20.98
N SER A 64 -13.26 6.73 -19.75
CA SER A 64 -13.15 8.05 -19.08
C SER A 64 -12.30 7.93 -17.80
N PRO A 65 -11.42 8.89 -17.47
CA PRO A 65 -10.67 8.88 -16.22
C PRO A 65 -11.58 9.32 -15.07
N VAL A 66 -11.99 8.38 -14.22
CA VAL A 66 -12.66 8.73 -12.97
C VAL A 66 -11.62 9.39 -12.06
N VAL A 67 -11.83 10.67 -11.75
CA VAL A 67 -11.20 11.31 -10.59
C VAL A 67 -11.80 10.64 -9.36
N ASN A 68 -11.21 9.52 -8.93
CA ASN A 68 -11.64 8.85 -7.72
C ASN A 68 -11.19 9.70 -6.52
N ASP A 69 -12.16 10.19 -5.73
CA ASP A 69 -11.93 10.95 -4.48
C ASP A 69 -11.24 10.12 -3.37
N ILE A 70 -10.98 8.83 -3.64
CA ILE A 70 -10.42 7.84 -2.72
C ILE A 70 -9.57 6.87 -3.55
N ILE A 71 -8.36 6.57 -3.08
CA ILE A 71 -7.49 5.56 -3.71
C ILE A 71 -7.82 4.20 -3.09
N ASP A 72 -8.01 3.14 -3.89
CA ASP A 72 -8.15 1.80 -3.33
C ASP A 72 -6.83 1.40 -2.64
N TRP A 73 -6.93 0.87 -1.43
CA TRP A 73 -5.78 0.51 -0.60
C TRP A 73 -4.84 -0.49 -1.30
N ILE A 74 -5.38 -1.34 -2.18
CA ILE A 74 -4.58 -2.28 -2.99
C ILE A 74 -3.68 -1.58 -4.03
N GLU A 75 -4.01 -0.36 -4.45
CA GLU A 75 -3.22 0.38 -5.44
C GLU A 75 -1.95 0.98 -4.83
N ILE A 76 -1.96 1.24 -3.52
CA ILE A 76 -0.79 1.72 -2.79
C ILE A 76 0.26 0.60 -2.74
N PRO A 77 1.55 0.86 -3.04
CA PRO A 77 2.57 -0.17 -2.97
C PRO A 77 2.70 -0.77 -1.56
N PRO A 78 3.00 -2.08 -1.39
CA PRO A 78 2.96 -2.73 -0.08
C PRO A 78 3.83 -2.08 1.01
N ARG A 79 5.05 -1.65 0.65
CA ARG A 79 5.94 -0.94 1.59
C ARG A 79 5.38 0.43 2.00
N SER A 80 4.71 1.11 1.08
CA SER A 80 4.05 2.39 1.29
C SER A 80 2.76 2.26 2.10
N ARG A 81 2.00 1.18 1.92
CA ARG A 81 0.81 0.88 2.75
C ARG A 81 1.15 0.83 4.23
N ARG A 82 2.26 0.16 4.58
CA ARG A 82 2.70 0.08 5.97
C ARG A 82 3.02 1.48 6.53
N THR A 83 3.81 2.27 5.81
CA THR A 83 4.12 3.64 6.23
C THR A 83 2.86 4.51 6.37
N LEU A 84 1.93 4.43 5.41
CA LEU A 84 0.68 5.18 5.50
C LEU A 84 -0.20 4.68 6.66
N ALA A 85 -0.26 3.37 6.90
CA ALA A 85 -0.94 2.80 8.06
C ALA A 85 -0.31 3.34 9.36
N ASP A 86 1.01 3.24 9.53
CA ASP A 86 1.73 3.74 10.71
C ASP A 86 1.40 5.22 10.99
N LEU A 87 1.38 6.07 9.94
CA LEU A 87 1.04 7.49 10.03
C LEU A 87 -0.43 7.77 10.39
N THR A 88 -1.35 6.87 10.02
CA THR A 88 -2.80 7.08 10.14
C THR A 88 -3.49 6.14 11.12
N THR A 89 -2.72 5.41 11.94
CA THR A 89 -3.20 4.50 12.99
C THR A 89 -4.23 5.15 13.92
N CYS A 90 -4.18 6.48 14.09
CA CYS A 90 -5.15 7.27 14.84
C CYS A 90 -6.61 7.10 14.37
N PHE A 91 -6.85 6.68 13.12
CA PHE A 91 -8.20 6.44 12.61
C PHE A 91 -8.77 5.06 12.97
N SER A 92 -7.95 4.13 13.47
CA SER A 92 -8.41 2.84 13.97
C SER A 92 -8.95 2.97 15.39
N ARG A 93 -10.09 2.35 15.65
CA ARG A 93 -10.66 2.20 17.00
C ARG A 93 -9.96 1.12 17.81
N ILE A 94 -9.33 0.15 17.14
CA ILE A 94 -8.65 -0.98 17.79
C ILE A 94 -7.19 -0.65 18.10
N TYR A 95 -6.49 -0.06 17.13
CA TYR A 95 -5.05 0.17 17.19
C TYR A 95 -4.67 1.61 17.55
N GLY A 96 -5.63 2.53 17.60
CA GLY A 96 -5.40 3.94 17.89
C GLY A 96 -4.78 4.16 19.27
N ARG A 97 -3.46 4.32 19.32
CA ARG A 97 -2.73 4.71 20.54
C ARG A 97 -2.75 6.23 20.66
N CYS A 98 -3.90 6.78 21.05
CA CYS A 98 -4.10 8.22 21.24
C CYS A 98 -4.01 9.03 19.92
N ARG A 99 -4.43 10.31 19.99
CA ARG A 99 -4.15 11.40 19.03
C ARG A 99 -5.24 11.62 17.98
N GLU A 100 -5.93 12.73 18.13
CA GLU A 100 -6.98 13.27 17.27
C GLU A 100 -6.55 13.54 15.80
N LYS A 101 -5.26 13.40 15.50
CA LYS A 101 -4.64 13.77 14.23
C LYS A 101 -3.64 12.72 13.74
N PRO A 102 -3.45 12.57 12.42
CA PRO A 102 -2.37 11.76 11.85
C PRO A 102 -0.98 12.22 12.30
N SER A 103 -0.05 11.26 12.32
CA SER A 103 1.37 11.55 12.49
C SER A 103 1.94 12.20 11.23
N HIS A 104 3.05 12.90 11.37
CA HIS A 104 3.79 13.52 10.26
C HIS A 104 5.09 12.75 10.01
N ILE A 105 5.68 12.93 8.84
CA ILE A 105 6.96 12.30 8.50
C ILE A 105 7.99 13.35 8.11
N GLU A 106 9.16 13.30 8.72
CA GLU A 106 10.25 14.23 8.46
C GLU A 106 11.29 13.58 7.56
N ARG A 107 11.74 14.32 6.56
CA ARG A 107 12.86 13.95 5.70
C ARG A 107 14.16 14.29 6.42
N VAL A 108 15.07 13.31 6.47
CA VAL A 108 16.41 13.49 7.01
C VAL A 108 17.43 13.06 5.95
N ILE A 109 18.30 14.00 5.58
CA ILE A 109 19.40 13.74 4.66
C ILE A 109 20.56 13.20 5.47
N SER A 110 20.95 11.95 5.20
CA SER A 110 22.13 11.31 5.80
C SER A 110 23.22 11.11 4.75
N GLU A 111 24.46 10.85 5.18
CA GLU A 111 25.58 10.51 4.30
C GLU A 111 25.31 9.28 3.40
N LYS A 112 24.40 8.40 3.82
CA LYS A 112 24.01 7.17 3.11
C LYS A 112 22.76 7.35 2.23
N GLY A 113 22.22 8.57 2.17
CA GLY A 113 21.05 8.94 1.37
C GLY A 113 19.87 9.48 2.20
N CYS A 114 18.72 9.61 1.54
CA CYS A 114 17.49 10.13 2.14
C CYS A 114 16.80 9.06 2.99
N VAL A 115 16.67 9.34 4.28
CA VAL A 115 15.88 8.55 5.24
C VAL A 115 14.73 9.40 5.78
N TRP A 116 13.73 8.73 6.34
CA TRP A 116 12.52 9.39 6.82
C TRP A 116 12.19 8.92 8.24
N ASN A 117 11.70 9.83 9.08
CA ASN A 117 11.33 9.54 10.48
C ASN A 117 9.88 9.89 10.72
N ILE A 118 9.13 8.98 11.37
CA ILE A 118 7.77 9.28 11.81
C ILE A 118 7.82 10.09 13.10
N ILE A 119 7.05 11.19 13.11
CA ILE A 119 6.84 12.04 14.28
C ILE A 119 5.36 11.92 14.64
N HIS A 120 5.09 11.26 15.76
CA HIS A 120 3.73 11.11 16.26
C HIS A 120 3.29 12.41 16.99
N CYS A 121 1.97 12.64 17.19
CA CYS A 121 1.40 13.89 17.76
C CYS A 121 1.73 14.29 19.23
N GLU A 122 2.90 13.93 19.74
CA GLU A 122 3.50 14.41 21.00
C GLU A 122 5.00 14.66 20.79
N ASP A 123 5.39 14.91 19.53
CA ASP A 123 6.79 15.00 19.07
C ASP A 123 7.68 13.81 19.42
N VAL A 124 7.04 12.68 19.76
CA VAL A 124 7.73 11.41 19.98
C VAL A 124 8.17 10.89 18.62
N ARG A 125 9.49 10.95 18.41
CA ARG A 125 10.16 10.42 17.22
C ARG A 125 10.25 8.91 17.31
N GLU A 126 9.78 8.23 16.29
CA GLU A 126 10.03 6.80 16.15
C GLU A 126 11.52 6.58 15.89
N GLN A 127 12.16 5.65 16.62
CA GLN A 127 13.58 5.33 16.42
C GLN A 127 13.86 4.65 15.07
N ARG A 128 12.80 4.20 14.39
CA ARG A 128 12.89 3.45 13.14
C ARG A 128 12.98 4.40 11.95
N HIS A 129 14.04 4.24 11.18
CA HIS A 129 14.17 4.91 9.89
C HIS A 129 13.34 4.21 8.80
N ILE A 130 12.66 5.02 7.99
CA ILE A 130 11.89 4.60 6.82
C ILE A 130 12.69 4.92 5.55
N ALA A 131 12.80 3.91 4.69
CA ALA A 131 13.47 4.06 3.41
C ALA A 131 12.66 4.91 2.44
N ASN A 132 13.34 5.68 1.58
CA ASN A 132 12.69 6.52 0.57
C ASN A 132 11.70 5.78 -0.34
N GLY A 133 11.97 4.50 -0.63
CA GLY A 133 11.08 3.65 -1.44
C GLY A 133 9.70 3.37 -0.81
N SER A 134 9.54 3.61 0.51
CA SER A 134 8.24 3.53 1.19
C SER A 134 7.46 4.84 1.13
N VAL A 135 8.14 5.99 1.03
CA VAL A 135 7.53 7.33 1.11
C VAL A 135 7.29 7.94 -0.27
N ALA A 136 8.25 7.79 -1.20
CA ALA A 136 8.17 8.39 -2.53
C ALA A 136 6.88 8.04 -3.31
N PRO A 137 6.33 6.81 -3.25
CA PRO A 137 5.05 6.52 -3.87
C PRO A 137 3.87 7.27 -3.25
N LEU A 138 3.86 7.47 -1.92
CA LEU A 138 2.79 8.18 -1.24
C LEU A 138 2.74 9.66 -1.66
N ILE A 139 3.91 10.28 -1.85
CA ILE A 139 4.01 11.64 -2.39
C ILE A 139 3.52 11.69 -3.84
N ARG A 140 3.99 10.75 -4.69
CA ARG A 140 3.58 10.70 -6.11
C ARG A 140 2.09 10.49 -6.30
N MET A 141 1.47 9.71 -5.41
CA MET A 141 0.02 9.43 -5.40
C MET A 141 -0.79 10.55 -4.73
N GLY A 142 -0.15 11.63 -4.24
CA GLY A 142 -0.85 12.75 -3.59
C GLY A 142 -1.41 12.43 -2.20
N LEU A 143 -0.96 11.35 -1.56
CA LEU A 143 -1.38 10.93 -0.21
C LEU A 143 -0.57 11.63 0.90
N LEU A 144 0.64 12.10 0.56
CA LEU A 144 1.48 12.95 1.41
C LEU A 144 1.84 14.24 0.67
N ALA A 145 1.88 15.36 1.40
CA ALA A 145 2.32 16.65 0.89
C ALA A 145 3.24 17.34 1.90
N PRO A 146 4.19 18.18 1.45
CA PRO A 146 4.99 18.99 2.36
C PRO A 146 4.09 19.94 3.16
N SER A 147 4.47 20.19 4.42
CA SER A 147 3.82 21.16 5.28
C SER A 147 4.09 22.58 4.77
N ALA A 148 3.13 23.48 4.96
CA ALA A 148 3.28 24.89 4.59
C ALA A 148 4.41 25.59 5.39
N GLU A 149 4.71 25.11 6.59
CA GLU A 149 5.69 25.70 7.51
C GLU A 149 7.10 25.16 7.27
N ASN A 150 7.23 23.90 6.84
CA ASN A 150 8.52 23.24 6.66
C ASN A 150 8.45 22.22 5.51
N ALA A 151 9.26 22.45 4.48
CA ALA A 151 9.35 21.60 3.29
C ALA A 151 9.93 20.20 3.57
N GLU A 152 10.62 20.01 4.70
CA GLU A 152 11.15 18.71 5.13
C GLU A 152 10.12 17.89 5.92
N ILE A 153 9.03 18.51 6.37
CA ILE A 153 7.94 17.83 7.09
C ILE A 153 6.82 17.55 6.10
N PHE A 154 6.36 16.30 6.05
CA PHE A 154 5.28 15.85 5.18
C PHE A 154 4.10 15.39 6.01
N SER A 155 2.92 15.81 5.58
CA SER A 155 1.64 15.56 6.22
C SER A 155 0.72 14.74 5.33
N VAL A 156 -0.17 13.98 5.96
CA VAL A 156 -1.23 13.25 5.24
C VAL A 156 -2.20 14.24 4.63
N THR A 157 -2.39 14.16 3.32
CA THR A 157 -3.31 15.05 2.58
C THR A 157 -4.76 14.70 2.87
N GLU A 158 -5.71 15.51 2.41
CA GLU A 158 -7.13 15.18 2.50
C GLU A 158 -7.47 13.85 1.79
N LEU A 159 -6.86 13.59 0.62
CA LEU A 159 -6.99 12.32 -0.09
C LEU A 159 -6.44 11.15 0.74
N GLY A 160 -5.28 11.34 1.37
CA GLY A 160 -4.69 10.37 2.29
C GLY A 160 -5.58 10.10 3.50
N ILE A 161 -6.18 11.14 4.08
CA ILE A 161 -7.11 11.03 5.21
C ILE A 161 -8.36 10.24 4.81
N LYS A 162 -9.00 10.59 3.69
CA LYS A 162 -10.19 9.89 3.19
C LYS A 162 -9.89 8.41 2.93
N THR A 163 -8.79 8.14 2.22
CA THR A 163 -8.32 6.79 1.91
C THR A 163 -8.05 5.96 3.17
N SER A 164 -7.30 6.51 4.13
CA SER A 164 -6.98 5.82 5.37
C SER A 164 -8.19 5.60 6.28
N LYS A 165 -9.14 6.55 6.34
CA LYS A 165 -10.38 6.36 7.13
C LYS A 165 -11.20 5.17 6.62
N VAL A 166 -11.33 5.02 5.30
CA VAL A 166 -12.02 3.86 4.70
C VAL A 166 -11.29 2.56 5.03
N TYR A 167 -9.96 2.54 4.88
CA TYR A 167 -9.16 1.38 5.22
C TYR A 167 -9.31 0.97 6.69
N TRP A 168 -9.12 1.90 7.63
CA TRP A 168 -9.18 1.59 9.06
C TRP A 168 -10.58 1.19 9.51
N HIS A 169 -11.63 1.79 8.95
CA HIS A 169 -13.00 1.36 9.21
C HIS A 169 -13.21 -0.11 8.81
N ARG A 170 -12.77 -0.51 7.61
CA ARG A 170 -12.87 -1.90 7.13
C ARG A 170 -11.96 -2.85 7.93
N SER A 171 -10.78 -2.38 8.32
CA SER A 171 -9.84 -3.14 9.15
C SER A 171 -10.42 -3.42 10.54
N ASP A 172 -11.05 -2.43 11.17
CA ASP A 172 -11.70 -2.59 12.47
C ASP A 172 -12.88 -3.58 12.42
N LEU A 173 -13.51 -3.72 11.24
CA LEU A 173 -14.56 -4.72 10.98
C LEU A 173 -14.00 -6.12 10.61
N ASN A 174 -12.68 -6.31 10.65
CA ASN A 174 -11.99 -7.53 10.25
C ASN A 174 -12.33 -7.98 8.81
N ASP A 175 -12.47 -7.02 7.88
CA ASP A 175 -12.76 -7.32 6.48
C ASP A 175 -11.68 -8.25 5.87
N PRO A 176 -12.02 -9.48 5.47
CA PRO A 176 -11.06 -10.47 4.98
C PRO A 176 -10.50 -10.14 3.58
N THR A 177 -11.10 -9.17 2.88
CA THR A 177 -10.65 -8.73 1.55
C THR A 177 -9.50 -7.72 1.63
N LEU A 178 -9.22 -7.17 2.81
CA LEU A 178 -8.10 -6.25 3.00
C LEU A 178 -6.74 -6.97 2.93
N PRO A 179 -5.73 -6.34 2.31
CA PRO A 179 -4.37 -6.84 2.38
C PRO A 179 -3.88 -6.92 3.83
N LYS A 180 -3.26 -8.04 4.23
CA LYS A 180 -2.69 -8.18 5.57
C LYS A 180 -1.59 -7.14 5.81
N ILE A 181 -1.72 -6.35 6.86
CA ILE A 181 -0.66 -5.48 7.37
C ILE A 181 -0.20 -6.01 8.73
N GLN A 182 1.11 -6.26 8.88
CA GLN A 182 1.70 -6.44 10.20
C GLN A 182 1.95 -5.06 10.80
N ILE A 183 1.03 -4.63 11.66
CA ILE A 183 1.24 -3.51 12.57
C ILE A 183 2.14 -4.02 13.69
N GLY A 184 3.27 -3.37 13.91
CA GLY A 184 4.28 -3.74 14.93
C GLY A 184 4.27 -2.73 16.04
#